data_AF-A0A089M0Q1-F1
#
_entry.id   AF-A0A089M0Q1-F1
#
_cell.length_a   1.000
_cell.length_b   1.000
_cell.length_c   1.000
_cell.angle_alpha   90.00
_cell.angle_beta   90.00
_cell.angle_gamma   90.00
#
_symmetry.space_group_name_H-M   'P 1'
#
loop_
_entity.id
_entity.type
_entity.pdbx_description
1 polymer ?
#
loop_
_entity_poly.entity_id
_entity_poly.type
_entity_poly.pdbx_seq_one_letter_code
_entity_poly.pdbx_strand_id
1 'polypeptide(L)' 'MKCPNCGSKDIGKIGSHQFYCWGCFIELTVNGEKMSVYQVEEDGTLSSLDDLFCGEDMAQEMTHLHASS' A
#
# COMPACT_ATOMS: atom_id res chain seq x y z
N MET A 1 7.98 -11.89 -11.69
CA MET A 1 7.56 -11.55 -10.32
C MET A 1 6.05 -11.47 -10.32
N LYS A 2 5.37 -11.95 -9.27
CA LYS A 2 3.90 -11.94 -9.20
C LYS A 2 3.46 -10.87 -8.21
N CYS A 3 2.34 -10.23 -8.50
CA CYS A 3 1.73 -9.26 -7.62
C CYS A 3 1.20 -9.95 -6.36
N PRO A 4 1.60 -9.49 -5.15
CA PRO A 4 1.05 -10.04 -3.92
C PRO A 4 -0.43 -9.72 -3.73
N ASN A 5 -0.95 -8.67 -4.40
CA ASN A 5 -2.35 -8.26 -4.30
C ASN A 5 -3.28 -9.04 -5.26
N CYS A 6 -2.93 -9.11 -6.56
CA CYS A 6 -3.79 -9.72 -7.58
C CYS A 6 -3.22 -10.99 -8.24
N GLY A 7 -1.99 -11.39 -7.90
CA GLY A 7 -1.32 -12.53 -8.52
C GLY A 7 -0.83 -12.30 -9.96
N SER A 8 -1.06 -11.10 -10.52
CA SER A 8 -0.66 -10.78 -11.90
C SER A 8 0.85 -10.80 -12.08
N LYS A 9 1.31 -11.15 -13.28
CA LYS A 9 2.72 -11.13 -13.68
C LYS A 9 3.18 -9.76 -14.18
N ASP A 10 2.24 -8.84 -14.36
CA ASP A 10 2.46 -7.49 -14.88
C ASP A 10 2.83 -6.51 -13.77
N ILE A 11 3.94 -6.81 -13.07
CA ILE A 11 4.63 -5.88 -12.17
C ILE A 11 5.85 -5.30 -12.87
N GLY A 12 5.89 -3.97 -12.95
CA GLY A 12 7.03 -3.19 -13.42
C GLY A 12 7.79 -2.53 -12.27
N LYS A 13 9.09 -2.27 -12.46
CA LYS A 13 9.90 -1.45 -11.55
C LYS A 13 9.89 -0.01 -12.07
N ILE A 14 9.44 0.94 -11.26
CA ILE A 14 9.34 2.37 -11.64
C ILE A 14 10.43 3.23 -10.99
N GLY A 15 11.07 2.74 -9.93
CA GLY A 15 12.17 3.41 -9.24
C GLY A 15 13.10 2.42 -8.55
N SER A 16 14.17 2.90 -7.88
CA SER A 16 15.18 2.03 -7.25
C SER A 16 14.59 0.98 -6.31
N HIS A 17 13.57 1.39 -5.56
CA HIS A 17 12.84 0.60 -4.57
C HIS A 17 11.32 0.62 -4.80
N GLN A 18 10.88 1.03 -5.98
CA GLN A 18 9.47 1.25 -6.28
C GLN A 18 9.00 0.34 -7.42
N PHE A 19 7.86 -0.30 -7.23
CA PHE A 19 7.25 -1.23 -8.15
C PHE A 19 5.80 -0.87 -8.37
N TYR A 20 5.31 -1.08 -9.58
CA TYR A 20 3.95 -0.76 -9.98
C TYR A 20 3.31 -1.96 -10.66
N CYS A 21 2.09 -2.32 -10.22
CA CYS A 21 1.32 -3.39 -10.84
C CYS A 21 0.26 -2.83 -11.78
N TRP A 22 0.35 -3.20 -13.05
CA TRP A 22 -0.63 -2.83 -14.08
C TRP A 22 -1.95 -3.58 -13.96
N GLY A 23 -1.97 -4.72 -13.27
CA GLY A 23 -3.18 -5.55 -13.15
C GLY A 23 -4.16 -5.11 -12.06
N CYS A 24 -3.68 -4.39 -11.04
CA CYS A 24 -4.52 -3.93 -9.93
C CYS A 24 -4.23 -2.49 -9.52
N PHE A 25 -3.45 -1.76 -10.32
CA PHE A 25 -3.15 -0.35 -10.11
C PHE A 25 -2.60 -0.07 -8.71
N ILE A 26 -1.65 -0.89 -8.24
CA ILE A 26 -0.98 -0.62 -6.96
C ILE A 26 0.48 -0.26 -7.18
N GLU A 27 0.96 0.65 -6.35
CA GLU A 27 2.36 1.00 -6.19
C GLU A 27 2.90 0.38 -4.90
N LEU A 28 4.11 -0.16 -4.95
CA LEU A 28 4.80 -0.83 -3.85
C LEU A 28 6.16 -0.15 -3.69
N THR A 29 6.46 0.35 -2.49
CA THR A 29 7.72 1.00 -2.17
C THR A 29 8.43 0.25 -1.04
N VAL A 30 9.69 -0.12 -1.26
CA VAL A 30 10.49 -0.93 -0.31
C VAL A 30 11.65 -0.12 0.25
N ASN A 31 11.45 0.54 1.37
CA ASN A 31 12.50 1.30 2.07
C ASN A 31 13.12 0.45 3.19
N GLY A 32 14.13 -0.35 2.84
CA GLY A 32 14.85 -1.19 3.80
C GLY A 32 13.94 -2.27 4.41
N GLU A 33 13.62 -2.12 5.69
CA GLU A 33 12.69 -3.00 6.43
C GLU A 33 11.21 -2.62 6.27
N LYS A 34 10.90 -1.43 5.74
CA LYS A 34 9.52 -0.96 5.58
C LYS A 34 9.05 -1.14 4.14
N MET A 35 7.90 -1.76 3.96
CA MET A 35 7.25 -1.92 2.67
C MET A 35 5.90 -1.21 2.70
N SER A 36 5.77 -0.15 1.92
CA SER A 36 4.54 0.62 1.79
C SER A 36 3.83 0.33 0.49
N VAL A 37 2.51 0.21 0.56
CA VAL A 37 1.65 -0.10 -0.58
C VAL A 37 0.64 1.02 -0.76
N TYR A 38 0.47 1.47 -1.99
CA TYR A 38 -0.48 2.52 -2.36
C TYR A 38 -1.35 2.01 -3.50
N GLN A 39 -2.67 2.09 -3.36
CA GLN A 39 -3.59 1.88 -4.46
C GLN A 39 -3.75 3.17 -5.25
N VAL A 40 -3.71 3.07 -6.56
CA VAL A 40 -4.09 4.15 -7.46
C VAL A 40 -5.59 3.97 -7.76
N GLU A 41 -6.39 4.95 -7.36
CA GLU A 41 -7.80 4.98 -7.68
C GLU A 41 -8.02 5.37 -9.15
N GLU A 42 -9.27 5.24 -9.63
CA GLU A 42 -9.63 5.56 -11.02
C GLU A 42 -9.37 7.04 -11.37
N ASP A 43 -9.48 7.93 -10.37
CA ASP A 43 -9.20 9.36 -10.52
C ASP A 43 -7.68 9.69 -10.49
N GLY A 44 -6.83 8.68 -10.25
CA GLY A 44 -5.37 8.83 -10.15
C GLY A 44 -4.86 9.24 -8.77
N THR A 45 -5.75 9.34 -7.77
CA THR A 45 -5.38 9.53 -6.37
C THR A 45 -4.69 8.28 -5.80
N LEU A 46 -3.81 8.49 -4.83
CA LEU A 46 -3.10 7.41 -4.14
C LEU A 46 -3.71 7.18 -2.76
N SER A 47 -4.30 6.01 -2.55
CA SER A 47 -4.80 5.55 -1.24
C SER A 47 -3.77 4.62 -0.61
N SER A 48 -3.25 5.00 0.57
CA SER A 48 -2.34 4.15 1.35
C SER A 48 -3.05 2.86 1.75
N LEU A 49 -2.53 1.71 1.34
CA LEU A 49 -2.94 0.37 1.77
C LEU A 49 -1.99 -0.20 2.83
N ASP A 50 -1.09 0.63 3.38
CA ASP A 50 -0.11 0.28 4.41
C ASP A 50 -0.79 -0.42 5.61
N ASP A 51 -1.97 0.04 6.03
CA ASP A 51 -2.77 -0.56 7.12
C ASP A 51 -3.18 -2.03 6.91
N LEU A 52 -3.25 -2.52 5.66
CA LEU A 52 -3.67 -3.89 5.34
C LEU A 52 -2.50 -4.86 5.10
N PHE A 53 -1.32 -4.33 4.80
CA PHE A 53 -0.14 -5.12 4.45
C PHE A 53 1.01 -5.00 5.48
N CYS A 54 0.99 -3.97 6.34
CA CYS A 54 1.92 -3.83 7.46
C CYS A 54 1.41 -4.66 8.65
N GLY A 55 1.35 -5.98 8.46
CA GLY A 55 1.03 -6.91 9.53
C GLY A 55 2.21 -7.09 10.48
N GLU A 56 2.32 -6.20 11.47
CA GLU A 56 2.71 -6.51 12.87
C GLU A 56 2.57 -5.23 13.75
N ASP A 57 1.34 -4.89 14.14
CA ASP A 57 0.92 -4.65 15.53
C ASP A 57 -0.44 -3.95 15.54
N MET A 58 -1.43 -4.56 16.20
CA MET A 58 -2.72 -3.96 16.47
C MET A 58 -2.58 -2.84 17.52
N ALA A 59 -2.02 -1.71 17.11
CA ALA A 59 -2.13 -0.44 17.80
C ALA A 59 -2.51 0.58 16.72
N GLN A 60 -3.74 1.07 16.58
CA GLN A 60 -4.57 1.64 17.62
C GLN A 60 -6.03 1.61 17.13
N GLU A 61 -6.83 0.69 17.67
CA GLU A 61 -8.22 1.03 17.91
C GLU A 61 -8.23 2.24 18.86
N MET A 62 -9.05 3.25 18.56
CA MET A 62 -9.36 4.42 19.41
C MET A 62 -8.36 5.61 19.40
N THR A 63 -8.46 6.50 18.41
CA THR A 63 -8.22 7.95 18.64
C THR A 63 -9.27 8.86 17.99
N HIS A 64 -10.27 8.32 17.29
CA HIS A 64 -11.33 9.15 16.71
C HIS A 64 -12.70 8.85 17.33
N LEU A 65 -12.87 9.23 18.60
CA LEU A 65 -14.18 9.69 19.09
C LEU A 65 -14.01 10.77 20.16
N HIS A 66 -13.84 11.99 19.63
CA HIS A 66 -14.50 13.21 20.06
C HIS A 66 -14.09 13.81 21.43
N ALA A 67 -13.33 14.90 21.31
CA ALA A 67 -13.42 16.03 22.21
C ALA A 67 -14.88 16.50 22.34
N SER A 68 -15.44 16.42 23.55
CA SER A 68 -16.63 17.16 24.00
C SER A 68 -16.73 17.03 25.53
N SER A 69 -15.91 17.82 26.24
CA SER A 69 -16.18 18.25 27.62
C SER A 69 -16.43 19.74 27.60
#